data_AF-A0A2H6HAN2-F1
#
_entry.id   AF-A0A2H6HAN2-F1
#
_cell.length_a   1.000
_cell.length_b   1.000
_cell.length_c   1.000
_cell.angle_alpha   90.00
_cell.angle_beta   90.00
_cell.angle_gamma   90.00
#
_symmetry.space_group_name_H-M   'P 1'
#
loop_
_entity.id
_entity.type
_entity.pdbx_description
1 polymer ?
#
loop_
_entity_poly.entity_id
_entity_poly.type
_entity_poly.pdbx_seq_one_letter_code
_entity_poly.pdbx_strand_id
1 'polypeptide(L)' 'MKEIIDLMGQGTIGGKSFTIDLANGGEVISYNPGYALPTDVKQLAEDTVKGISDGSINPPRP' A
#
# COMPACT_ATOMS: atom_id res chain seq x y z
N MET A 1 8.25 6.53 -4.16
CA MET A 1 8.95 7.82 -4.45
C MET A 1 10.47 7.66 -4.58
N LYS A 2 11.15 7.04 -3.60
CA LYS A 2 12.62 6.85 -3.62
C LYS A 2 13.14 6.19 -4.91
N GLU A 3 12.47 5.15 -5.38
CA GLU A 3 12.84 4.42 -6.60
C GLU A 3 12.86 5.30 -7.87
N ILE A 4 11.88 6.19 -8.03
CA ILE A 4 11.81 7.11 -9.18
C ILE A 4 12.99 8.10 -9.14
N ILE A 5 13.33 8.60 -7.96
CA ILE A 5 14.47 9.52 -7.77
C ILE A 5 15.79 8.81 -8.08
N ASP A 6 15.95 7.57 -7.61
CA ASP A 6 17.14 6.77 -7.88
C ASP A 6 17.30 6.48 -9.40
N LEU A 7 16.20 6.21 -10.11
CA LEU A 7 16.20 6.01 -11.57
C LEU A 7 16.56 7.27 -12.35
N MET A 8 16.05 8.44 -11.92
CA MET A 8 16.45 9.72 -12.52
C MET A 8 17.94 9.99 -12.36
N GLY A 9 18.51 9.69 -11.17
CA GLY A 9 19.95 9.79 -10.93
C GLY A 9 20.80 8.86 -11.82
N GLN A 10 20.20 7.79 -12.32
CA GLN A 10 20.83 6.83 -13.25
C GLN A 10 20.53 7.15 -14.73
N GLY A 11 19.86 8.28 -15.03
CA GLY A 11 19.54 8.70 -16.40
C GLY A 11 18.29 8.03 -16.99
N THR A 12 17.50 7.29 -16.21
CA THR A 12 16.24 6.68 -16.64
C THR A 12 15.06 7.55 -16.19
N ILE A 13 14.52 8.37 -17.11
CA ILE A 13 13.52 9.40 -16.80
C ILE A 13 12.12 9.03 -17.35
N GLY A 14 11.91 7.78 -17.79
CA GLY A 14 10.62 7.33 -18.33
C GLY A 14 10.62 5.89 -18.84
N GLY A 15 9.47 5.44 -19.35
CA GLY A 15 9.29 4.10 -19.93
C GLY A 15 9.03 2.98 -18.91
N LYS A 16 8.83 3.31 -17.64
CA LYS A 16 8.47 2.38 -16.57
C LYS A 16 7.11 2.77 -15.98
N SER A 17 6.24 1.78 -15.83
CA SER A 17 5.01 1.88 -15.05
C SER A 17 5.24 1.28 -13.67
N PHE A 18 4.76 1.94 -12.63
CA PHE A 18 4.82 1.46 -11.26
C PHE A 18 3.41 1.14 -10.79
N THR A 19 3.26 0.02 -10.09
CA THR A 19 2.03 -0.28 -9.36
C THR A 19 2.18 0.29 -7.95
N ILE A 20 1.15 0.95 -7.46
CA ILE A 20 1.04 1.43 -6.09
C ILE A 20 -0.07 0.59 -5.45
N ASP A 21 0.23 -0.05 -4.34
CA ASP A 21 -0.74 -0.86 -3.60
C ASP A 21 -0.36 -0.94 -2.11
N LEU A 22 -1.23 -1.56 -1.32
CA LEU A 22 -1.00 -1.82 0.11
C LEU A 22 0.16 -2.81 0.35
N ALA A 23 0.48 -3.68 -0.62
CA ALA A 23 1.54 -4.67 -0.46
C ALA A 23 2.93 -4.04 -0.55
N ASN A 24 3.12 -3.10 -1.47
CA ASN A 24 4.37 -2.37 -1.68
C ASN A 24 4.48 -1.08 -0.84
N GLY A 25 3.47 -0.79 -0.01
CA GLY A 25 3.43 0.38 0.86
C GLY A 25 3.31 1.71 0.13
N GLY A 26 2.94 1.68 -1.16
CA GLY A 26 2.57 2.88 -1.90
C GLY A 26 1.22 3.45 -1.45
N GLU A 27 0.37 2.61 -0.86
CA GLU A 27 -0.86 3.01 -0.15
C GLU A 27 -0.74 2.70 1.36
N VAL A 28 -1.39 3.52 2.20
CA VAL A 28 -1.46 3.31 3.65
C VAL A 28 -2.85 3.60 4.17
N ILE A 29 -3.32 2.80 5.14
CA ILE A 29 -4.56 3.07 5.86
C ILE A 29 -4.28 4.03 7.01
N SER A 30 -5.03 5.13 7.07
CA SER A 30 -4.98 6.09 8.17
C SER A 30 -6.31 6.07 8.94
N TYR A 31 -6.22 6.00 10.27
CA TYR A 31 -7.38 5.99 11.15
C TYR A 31 -7.64 7.39 11.71
N ASN A 32 -8.89 7.86 11.62
CA ASN A 32 -9.29 9.14 12.20
C ASN A 32 -9.29 9.05 13.74
N PRO A 33 -8.43 9.80 14.46
CA PRO A 33 -8.37 9.76 15.92
C PRO A 33 -9.63 10.33 16.59
N GLY A 34 -10.42 11.15 15.88
CA GLY A 34 -11.69 11.71 16.37
C GLY A 34 -12.87 10.74 16.29
N TYR A 35 -12.67 9.53 15.75
CA TYR A 35 -13.70 8.51 15.66
C TYR A 35 -13.25 7.24 16.41
N ALA A 36 -14.07 6.82 17.38
CA ALA A 36 -13.83 5.59 18.12
C ALA A 36 -14.23 4.38 17.27
N LEU A 37 -13.32 3.96 16.38
CA LEU A 37 -13.49 2.74 15.60
C LEU A 37 -13.47 1.52 16.54
N PRO A 38 -14.46 0.61 16.46
CA PRO A 38 -14.43 -0.63 17.22
C PRO A 38 -13.13 -1.42 17.00
N THR A 39 -12.59 -1.99 18.07
CA THR A 39 -11.28 -2.67 18.05
C THR A 39 -11.25 -3.86 17.11
N ASP A 40 -12.35 -4.63 17.06
CA ASP A 40 -12.51 -5.77 16.16
C ASP A 40 -12.51 -5.35 14.68
N VAL A 41 -13.15 -4.22 14.34
CA VAL A 41 -13.13 -3.66 12.99
C VAL A 41 -11.72 -3.18 12.62
N LYS A 42 -11.01 -2.53 13.55
CA LYS A 42 -9.63 -2.10 13.34
C LYS A 42 -8.70 -3.30 13.11
N GLN A 43 -8.85 -4.34 13.94
CA GLN A 43 -8.06 -5.57 13.82
C GLN A 43 -8.32 -6.27 12.49
N LEU A 44 -9.58 -6.38 12.07
CA LEU A 44 -9.94 -6.97 10.78
C LEU A 44 -9.29 -6.23 9.60
N ALA A 45 -9.24 -4.89 9.66
CA ALA A 45 -8.56 -4.09 8.64
C ALA A 45 -7.04 -4.37 8.63
N GLU A 46 -6.40 -4.43 9.80
CA GLU A 46 -4.97 -4.73 9.91
C GLU A 46 -4.63 -6.15 9.41
N ASP A 47 -5.45 -7.15 9.76
CA ASP A 47 -5.29 -8.53 9.30
C ASP A 47 -5.48 -8.64 7.78
N THR A 48 -6.43 -7.88 7.22
CA THR A 48 -6.67 -7.84 5.77
C THR A 48 -5.51 -7.18 5.04
N VAL A 49 -4.98 -6.06 5.55
CA VAL A 49 -3.79 -5.40 5.00
C VAL A 49 -2.61 -6.37 5.02
N LYS A 50 -2.38 -7.06 6.14
CA LYS A 50 -1.33 -8.08 6.24
C LYS A 50 -1.53 -9.19 5.21
N GLY A 51 -2.76 -9.66 5.02
CA GLY A 51 -3.09 -10.68 4.04
C GLY A 51 -2.82 -10.24 2.60
N ILE A 52 -3.04 -8.97 2.28
CA ILE A 52 -2.69 -8.40 0.97
C ILE A 52 -1.16 -8.31 0.82
N SER A 53 -0.46 -7.86 1.87
CA SER A 53 1.01 -7.74 1.86
C SER A 53 1.73 -9.09 1.78
N ASP A 54 1.20 -10.14 2.44
CA ASP A 54 1.79 -11.49 2.41
C ASP A 54 1.26 -12.38 1.27
N GLY A 55 0.32 -11.86 0.48
CA GLY A 55 -0.22 -12.53 -0.71
C GLY A 55 -1.28 -13.59 -0.44
N SER A 56 -1.70 -13.78 0.82
CA SER A 56 -2.82 -14.67 1.16
C SER A 56 -4.18 -14.13 0.72
N ILE A 57 -4.29 -12.81 0.52
CA ILE A 57 -5.47 -12.12 -0.01
C ILE A 57 -5.06 -11.41 -1.30
N ASN A 58 -5.73 -11.72 -2.41
CA ASN A 58 -5.50 -11.07 -3.69
C ASN A 58 -6.77 -10.32 -4.14
N PRO A 59 -6.81 -8.98 -4.01
CA PRO A 59 -7.94 -8.19 -4.47
C PRO A 59 -8.12 -8.30 -5.99
N PRO A 60 -9.37 -8.33 -6.49
CA PRO A 60 -9.61 -8.28 -7.93
C PRO A 60 -9.08 -6.96 -8.50
N ARG A 61 -8.39 -7.04 -9.64
CA ARG A 61 -7.96 -5.84 -10.38
C ARG A 61 -9.13 -5.30 -11.22
N PRO A 62 -9.36 -3.97 -11.22
CA PRO A 62 -10.32 -3.34 -12.13
C PRO A 62 -9.89 -3.47 -13.60
#